data_AF-A0A8J5M1A3-F1
#
_entry.id   AF-A0A8J5M1A3-F1
#
_cell.length_a   1.000
_cell.length_b   1.000
_cell.length_c   1.000
_cell.angle_alpha   90.00
_cell.angle_beta   90.00
_cell.angle_gamma   90.00
#
_symmetry.space_group_name_H-M   'P 1'
#
loop_
_entity.id
_entity.type
_entity.pdbx_description
1 polymer ?
#
loop_
_entity_poly.entity_id
_entity_poly.type
_entity_poly.pdbx_seq_one_letter_code
_entity_poly.pdbx_strand_id
1 'polypeptide(L)'
;GVALRYYCTDDPLLYPVLAAQDCLRVRVRACGECDPGSSKYITSISQRETIKKAQVANLIKNAAKNMGLSQKDYSCHWLRTGGVCALLAAGKSDLVIRLMGRWSSWCFSVYATWNDTRRGK
;
A
#
# COMPACT_ATOMS: atom_id res chain seq x y z
N GLY A 1 13.31 -12.75 -18.21
CA GLY A 1 12.69 -12.26 -16.96
C GLY A 1 11.93 -10.99 -17.26
N VAL A 2 10.70 -10.83 -16.77
CA VAL A 2 9.87 -9.65 -17.03
C VAL A 2 10.27 -8.54 -16.05
N ALA A 3 10.79 -7.43 -16.55
CA ALA A 3 11.12 -6.27 -15.73
C ALA A 3 9.83 -5.65 -15.16
N LEU A 4 9.63 -5.75 -13.85
CA LEU A 4 8.58 -5.04 -13.12
C LEU A 4 8.90 -3.53 -13.15
N ARG A 5 8.44 -2.80 -14.17
CA ARG A 5 8.39 -1.33 -14.13
C ARG A 5 7.43 -0.87 -13.03
N TYR A 6 7.93 -0.27 -11.96
CA TYR A 6 7.10 0.32 -10.91
C TYR A 6 6.51 1.64 -11.41
N TYR A 7 5.35 2.02 -10.86
CA TYR A 7 4.76 3.35 -11.09
C TYR A 7 5.76 4.43 -10.65
N CYS A 8 6.14 5.30 -11.58
CA CYS A 8 7.07 6.41 -11.33
C CYS A 8 6.26 7.65 -10.97
N THR A 9 6.50 8.17 -9.77
CA THR A 9 5.96 9.42 -9.27
C THR A 9 7.14 10.25 -8.82
N ASP A 10 7.12 11.55 -9.12
CA ASP A 10 8.19 12.48 -8.71
C ASP A 10 8.19 12.72 -7.20
N ASP A 11 7.10 12.35 -6.50
CA ASP A 11 7.03 12.34 -5.04
C ASP A 11 7.72 11.08 -4.45
N PRO A 12 8.83 11.25 -3.70
CA PRO A 12 9.58 10.14 -3.11
C PRO A 12 8.78 9.30 -2.11
N LEU A 13 7.79 9.89 -1.42
CA LEU A 13 6.95 9.19 -0.45
C LEU A 13 5.92 8.28 -1.11
N LEU A 14 5.54 8.61 -2.34
CA LEU A 14 4.60 7.83 -3.14
C LEU A 14 5.31 6.79 -4.02
N TYR A 15 6.63 6.90 -4.19
CA TYR A 15 7.39 5.95 -4.99
C TYR A 15 7.53 4.61 -4.25
N PRO A 16 6.94 3.50 -4.74
CA PRO A 16 6.76 2.29 -3.95
C PRO A 16 8.06 1.68 -3.43
N VAL A 17 9.14 1.76 -4.20
CA VAL A 17 10.43 1.17 -3.83
C VAL A 17 11.12 1.98 -2.73
N LEU A 18 11.12 3.32 -2.84
CA LEU A 18 11.70 4.20 -1.83
C LEU A 18 10.88 4.17 -0.54
N ALA A 19 9.55 4.25 -0.66
CA ALA A 19 8.65 4.11 0.49
C ALA A 19 8.85 2.76 1.21
N ALA A 20 9.02 1.66 0.46
CA ALA A 20 9.30 0.36 1.06
C ALA A 20 10.69 0.33 1.74
N GLN A 21 11.71 0.92 1.11
CA GLN A 21 13.05 1.01 1.69
C GLN A 21 13.05 1.82 3.00
N ASP A 22 12.32 2.93 3.05
CA ASP A 22 12.18 3.73 4.26
C ASP A 22 11.44 2.98 5.36
N CYS A 23 10.37 2.25 5.03
CA CYS A 23 9.69 1.36 5.99
C CYS A 23 10.67 0.33 6.59
N LEU A 24 11.52 -0.28 5.76
CA LEU A 24 12.54 -1.24 6.22
C LEU A 24 13.60 -0.57 7.11
N ARG A 25 14.02 0.66 6.78
CA ARG A 25 14.98 1.43 7.59
C ARG A 25 14.42 1.80 8.95
N VAL A 26 13.18 2.28 9.00
CA VAL A 26 12.47 2.60 10.26
C VAL A 26 12.34 1.34 11.11
N ARG A 27 12.01 0.20 10.50
CA ARG A 27 11.92 -1.10 11.18
C ARG A 27 13.24 -1.51 11.84
N VAL A 28 14.36 -1.43 11.12
CA VAL A 28 15.69 -1.77 11.67
C VAL A 28 16.00 -0.91 12.90
N ARG A 29 15.65 0.38 12.86
CA ARG A 29 15.82 1.28 14.01
C ARG A 29 14.90 0.95 15.18
N ALA A 30 13.64 0.60 14.90
CA ALA A 30 12.62 0.36 15.92
C ALA A 30 12.79 -0.98 16.65
N CYS A 31 13.27 -2.02 15.96
CA CYS A 31 13.35 -3.36 16.53
C CYS A 31 14.76 -3.74 17.03
N GLY A 32 15.76 -2.89 16.84
CA GLY A 32 17.19 -3.29 16.93
C GLY A 32 17.55 -4.24 15.77
N GLU A 33 18.83 -4.58 15.60
CA GLU A 33 19.27 -5.62 14.65
C GLU A 33 18.62 -6.96 14.98
N CYS A 34 17.40 -7.14 14.51
CA CYS A 34 16.71 -8.41 14.55
C CYS A 34 17.40 -9.29 13.53
N ASP A 35 17.89 -10.42 14.01
CA ASP A 35 18.35 -11.58 13.27
C ASP A 35 17.74 -11.65 11.84
N PRO A 36 18.52 -11.85 10.76
CA PRO A 36 18.08 -11.67 9.38
C PRO A 36 16.82 -12.47 8.96
N GLY A 37 16.42 -13.47 9.75
CA GLY A 37 15.22 -14.30 9.53
C GLY A 37 13.96 -13.89 10.30
N SER A 38 14.03 -12.97 11.27
CA SER A 38 12.96 -12.77 12.27
C SER A 38 11.79 -11.89 11.82
N SER A 39 11.95 -11.02 10.82
CA SER A 39 10.91 -10.08 10.40
C SER A 39 10.41 -10.37 8.98
N LYS A 40 9.46 -11.30 8.88
CA LYS A 40 8.85 -11.75 7.62
C LYS A 40 8.06 -10.66 6.87
N TYR A 41 7.66 -9.58 7.56
CA TYR A 41 6.78 -8.55 6.99
C TYR A 41 7.36 -7.14 7.15
N ILE A 42 7.11 -6.29 6.14
CA ILE A 42 7.48 -4.87 6.17
C ILE A 42 6.72 -4.10 7.27
N THR A 43 5.59 -4.64 7.73
CA THR A 43 4.75 -4.08 8.78
C THR A 43 5.11 -4.58 10.18
N SER A 44 6.19 -5.33 10.36
CA SER A 44 6.65 -5.74 11.68
C SER A 44 7.16 -4.55 12.49
N ILE A 45 6.67 -4.39 13.71
CA ILE A 45 7.12 -3.38 14.68
C ILE A 45 7.93 -3.99 15.83
N SER A 46 7.88 -5.32 15.96
CA SER A 46 8.74 -6.12 16.82
C SER A 46 8.87 -7.53 16.22
N GLN A 47 9.59 -8.44 16.90
CA GLN A 47 9.69 -9.84 16.49
C GLN A 47 8.33 -10.57 16.49
N ARG A 48 7.37 -10.12 17.31
CA ARG A 48 6.09 -10.81 17.53
C ARG A 48 4.88 -10.00 17.11
N GLU A 49 5.06 -8.72 16.76
CA GLU A 49 3.94 -7.83 16.45
C GLU A 49 4.08 -7.19 15.06
N THR A 50 2.94 -7.11 14.39
CA THR A 50 2.77 -6.39 13.13
C THR A 50 1.73 -5.30 13.31
N ILE A 51 1.87 -4.22 12.54
CA ILE A 51 0.91 -3.11 12.56
C ILE A 51 -0.49 -3.66 12.25
N LYS A 52 -1.43 -3.43 13.16
CA LYS A 52 -2.81 -3.85 13.01
C LYS A 52 -3.52 -2.94 12.02
N LYS A 53 -4.44 -3.50 11.23
CA LYS A 53 -5.29 -2.74 10.30
C LYS A 53 -5.99 -1.54 10.98
N ALA A 54 -6.46 -1.73 12.21
CA ALA A 54 -7.14 -0.68 12.98
C ALA A 54 -6.23 0.52 13.28
N GLN A 55 -4.94 0.27 13.55
CA GLN A 55 -3.96 1.34 13.78
C GLN A 55 -3.75 2.15 12.49
N VAL A 56 -3.59 1.47 11.34
CA VAL A 56 -3.49 2.14 10.03
C VAL A 56 -4.76 2.93 9.72
N ALA A 57 -5.94 2.37 9.98
CA ALA A 57 -7.21 3.04 9.74
C ALA A 57 -7.34 4.33 10.56
N ASN A 58 -6.97 4.28 11.84
CA ASN A 58 -7.00 5.44 12.72
C ASN A 58 -5.99 6.49 12.29
N LEU A 59 -4.78 6.10 11.88
CA LEU A 59 -3.78 7.03 11.35
C LEU A 59 -4.29 7.77 10.11
N ILE A 60 -4.87 7.06 9.14
CA ILE A 60 -5.44 7.67 7.93
C ILE A 60 -6.57 8.64 8.29
N LYS A 61 -7.49 8.22 9.16
CA LYS A 61 -8.61 9.07 9.59
C LYS A 61 -8.14 10.30 10.36
N ASN A 62 -7.12 10.17 11.19
CA ASN A 62 -6.54 11.30 11.91
C ASN A 62 -5.84 12.27 10.95
N ALA A 63 -5.11 11.77 9.96
CA ALA A 63 -4.54 12.60 8.90
C ALA A 63 -5.61 13.36 8.12
N ALA A 64 -6.69 12.69 7.72
CA ALA A 64 -7.84 13.33 7.06
C ALA A 64 -8.44 14.44 7.92
N LYS A 65 -8.66 14.19 9.21
CA LYS A 65 -9.16 15.20 10.17
C LYS A 65 -8.22 16.40 10.27
N ASN A 66 -6.91 16.17 10.36
CA ASN A 66 -5.92 17.24 10.45
C ASN A 66 -5.89 18.11 9.18
N MET A 67 -6.32 17.55 8.04
CA MET A 67 -6.47 18.26 6.77
C MET A 67 -7.86 18.89 6.59
N GLY A 68 -8.74 18.85 7.61
CA GLY A 68 -10.10 19.37 7.53
C GLY A 68 -11.08 18.50 6.74
N LEU A 69 -10.72 17.25 6.45
CA LEU A 69 -11.50 16.31 5.65
C LEU A 69 -12.34 15.39 6.55
N SER A 70 -13.49 14.93 6.02
CA SER A 70 -14.39 14.02 6.74
C SER A 70 -13.76 12.63 6.91
N GLN A 71 -13.54 12.20 8.15
CA GLN A 71 -12.96 10.90 8.46
C GLN A 71 -13.76 9.70 7.94
N LYS A 72 -15.07 9.88 7.70
CA LYS A 72 -15.96 8.81 7.24
C LYS A 72 -15.63 8.39 5.81
N ASP A 73 -15.06 9.30 5.03
CA ASP A 73 -14.71 9.06 3.64
C ASP A 73 -13.35 8.35 3.48
N TYR A 74 -12.59 8.16 4.57
CA TYR A 74 -11.26 7.56 4.53
C TYR A 74 -11.20 6.21 5.26
N SER A 75 -10.72 5.19 4.57
CA SER A 75 -10.52 3.84 5.06
C SER A 75 -9.26 3.19 4.47
N CYS A 76 -8.77 2.10 5.08
CA CYS A 76 -7.66 1.33 4.53
C CYS A 76 -7.98 0.67 3.17
N HIS A 77 -9.26 0.63 2.76
CA HIS A 77 -9.67 0.06 1.48
C HIS A 77 -9.15 0.88 0.29
N TRP A 78 -9.00 2.20 0.48
CA TRP A 78 -8.42 3.09 -0.53
C TRP A 78 -6.97 2.72 -0.88
N LEU A 79 -6.22 2.17 0.07
CA LEU A 79 -4.86 1.68 -0.20
C LEU A 79 -4.86 0.52 -1.20
N ARG A 80 -5.84 -0.38 -1.12
CA ARG A 80 -5.99 -1.49 -2.09
C ARG A 80 -6.41 -0.96 -3.47
N THR A 81 -7.33 -0.02 -3.47
CA THR A 81 -7.82 0.67 -4.68
C THR A 81 -6.67 1.37 -5.40
N GLY A 82 -5.91 2.20 -4.68
CA GLY A 82 -4.73 2.89 -5.22
C GLY A 82 -3.65 1.92 -5.71
N GLY A 83 -3.37 0.84 -4.98
CA GLY A 83 -2.39 -0.16 -5.38
C GLY A 83 -2.76 -0.87 -6.69
N VAL A 84 -4.02 -1.28 -6.85
CA VAL A 84 -4.51 -1.87 -8.11
C VAL A 84 -4.45 -0.86 -9.25
N CYS A 85 -4.89 0.38 -9.03
CA CYS A 85 -4.84 1.43 -10.04
C CYS A 85 -3.41 1.77 -10.47
N ALA A 86 -2.45 1.81 -9.54
CA ALA A 86 -1.04 2.03 -9.85
C ALA A 86 -0.45 0.89 -10.70
N LEU A 87 -0.81 -0.37 -10.40
CA LEU A 87 -0.37 -1.52 -11.19
C LEU A 87 -1.01 -1.54 -12.59
N LEU A 88 -2.28 -1.16 -12.70
CA LEU A 88 -2.97 -1.01 -13.99
C LEU A 88 -2.35 0.12 -14.82
N ALA A 89 -2.10 1.29 -14.23
CA ALA A 89 -1.43 2.40 -14.90
C ALA A 89 0.00 2.03 -15.35
N ALA A 90 0.68 1.16 -14.61
CA ALA A 90 1.98 0.61 -14.99
C ALA A 90 1.90 -0.54 -16.03
N GLY A 91 0.73 -0.80 -16.59
CA GLY A 91 0.49 -1.81 -17.63
C GLY A 91 0.74 -3.25 -17.17
N LYS A 92 0.55 -3.55 -15.87
CA LYS A 92 0.74 -4.91 -15.34
C LYS A 92 -0.41 -5.82 -15.72
N SER A 93 -0.08 -7.09 -15.98
CA SER A 93 -1.08 -8.11 -16.25
C SER A 93 -1.91 -8.43 -15.01
N ASP A 94 -3.11 -8.95 -15.22
CA ASP A 94 -4.05 -9.31 -14.15
C ASP A 94 -3.47 -10.35 -13.19
N LEU A 95 -2.62 -11.25 -13.70
CA LEU A 95 -1.90 -12.22 -12.88
C LEU A 95 -0.97 -11.52 -11.88
N VAL A 96 -0.22 -10.50 -12.33
CA VAL A 96 0.67 -9.72 -11.47
C VAL A 96 -0.16 -8.91 -10.45
N ILE A 97 -1.26 -8.30 -10.88
CA ILE A 97 -2.14 -7.54 -9.98
C ILE A 97 -2.73 -8.45 -8.89
N ARG A 98 -3.20 -9.65 -9.27
CA ARG A 98 -3.73 -10.65 -8.34
C ARG A 98 -2.65 -11.14 -7.38
N LEU A 99 -1.46 -11.44 -7.88
CA LEU A 99 -0.32 -11.87 -7.06
C LEU A 99 0.05 -10.80 -6.03
N MET A 100 0.26 -9.55 -6.49
CA MET A 100 0.74 -8.45 -5.64
C MET A 100 -0.31 -8.02 -4.60
N GLY A 101 -1.59 -8.00 -4.97
CA GLY A 101 -2.66 -7.62 -4.05
C GLY A 101 -3.30 -8.79 -3.26
N ARG A 102 -2.78 -10.02 -3.46
CA ARG A 102 -3.28 -11.27 -2.87
C ARG A 102 -4.76 -11.50 -3.15
N TRP A 103 -5.16 -11.36 -4.41
CA TRP A 103 -6.53 -11.57 -4.87
C TRP A 103 -6.69 -12.98 -5.42
N SER A 104 -7.62 -13.74 -4.84
CA SER A 104 -7.94 -15.09 -5.32
C SER A 104 -8.67 -15.06 -6.66
N SER A 105 -9.41 -14.00 -6.96
CA SER A 105 -10.22 -13.85 -8.18
C SER A 105 -10.03 -12.47 -8.83
N TRP A 106 -10.81 -12.24 -9.90
CA TRP A 106 -10.89 -10.97 -10.60
C TRP A 106 -11.59 -9.84 -9.83
N CYS A 107 -11.93 -10.02 -8.55
CA CYS A 107 -12.58 -8.97 -7.76
C CYS A 107 -11.73 -7.70 -7.55
N PHE A 108 -10.48 -7.68 -7.99
CA PHE A 108 -9.67 -6.46 -8.07
C PHE A 108 -10.23 -5.46 -9.08
N SER A 109 -10.95 -5.92 -10.11
CA SER A 109 -11.53 -5.04 -11.14
C SER A 109 -12.47 -4.02 -10.53
N VAL A 110 -13.33 -4.43 -9.57
CA VAL A 110 -14.27 -3.54 -8.86
C VAL A 110 -13.56 -2.35 -8.22
N TYR A 111 -12.34 -2.56 -7.74
CA TYR A 111 -11.53 -1.52 -7.10
C TYR A 111 -10.90 -0.59 -8.14
N ALA A 112 -10.58 -1.10 -9.33
CA ALA A 112 -10.13 -0.29 -10.44
C ALA A 112 -11.25 0.58 -11.04
N THR A 113 -12.44 0.00 -11.19
CA THR A 113 -13.61 0.66 -11.83
C THR A 113 -14.12 1.84 -11.01
N TRP A 114 -13.95 1.81 -9.68
CA TRP A 114 -14.32 2.93 -8.82
C TRP A 114 -13.54 4.23 -9.16
N ASN A 115 -12.29 4.12 -9.59
CA ASN A 115 -11.49 5.28 -10.01
C ASN A 115 -11.83 5.76 -11.43
N ASP A 116 -12.28 4.87 -12.32
CA ASP A 116 -12.64 5.21 -13.70
C ASP A 116 -13.98 5.95 -13.78
N THR A 117 -14.97 5.51 -13.01
CA THR A 117 -16.31 6.14 -12.92
C THR A 117 -16.31 7.57 -12.35
N ARG A 118 -15.21 8.04 -11.76
CA ARG A 118 -15.04 9.43 -11.28
C ARG A 118 -14.25 10.35 -12.23
N ARG A 119 -13.59 9.83 -13.27
CA ARG A 119 -12.86 10.65 -14.27
C ARG A 119 -13.73 11.06 -15.46
N GLY A 120 -14.97 10.56 -15.53
CA GLY A 120 -15.96 10.87 -16.58
C GLY A 120 -17.02 11.89 -16.17
N LYS A 121 -16.69 12.90 -15.35
CA LYS A 121 -17.52 14.09 -15.12
C LYS A 121 -16.67 15.35 -15.16
#